data_AF-A0A8W8MLK2-F1
#
_entry.id   AF-A0A8W8MLK2-F1
#
_cell.length_a   1.000
_cell.length_b   1.000
_cell.length_c   1.000
_cell.angle_alpha   90.00
_cell.angle_beta   90.00
_cell.angle_gamma   90.00
#
_symmetry.space_group_name_H-M   'P 1'
#
loop_
_entity.id
_entity.type
_entity.pdbx_description
1 polymer ?
#
loop_
_entity_poly.entity_id
_entity_poly.type
_entity_poly.pdbx_seq_one_letter_code
_entity_poly.pdbx_strand_id
1 'polypeptide(L)'
;MADKAGDGPVEAQLQMGDTENSRAESEATNKEDGESEMAEEAMSVDDEGSECYCGKGRNLGTVEIQCGFCFRWFHQDCIGCYLGTAIPFMTNYQFACRGCSPNGLENFTKKVSSFPQICYTAIANLCYQTDPASENPQMFSRDGEIIPFIDKQWENLTTQTRRTKQTWHATVAKTLSKETEMFTYKEENLGDPHFGLTLSDLYKVGPYSEILKQSGSVPSVGKSGGFVDSGKGRGYKRKAPDSVQLPGVKQKRGDLGPTTKQAPHGYPLEHPFNKDGYRYILAEADPHAPNRQAFDESLDWAGKPIPGYLYRTFLGTDVLFALNDRAPQLKISTDRLSVTGEKGYSMVRATHGVRRGAWYFEVLIEEMPQDSATRIGWSQSLGNLQAPCGYDKFSYSFRSRLGTRFHQSRGKHYCDGGYSEGDVLGFFIHLPEPDNPGKLLPNTFKDRPLVKFKSHLYYEEKDHVAETEKSLKPLIGSQMIMYKNGSSQGIAYEDVFEGVYYPAVSLYKNTKVTMNFGPDFKCPPQGLKDFRPMSDAASQTMVEYALADIIYHVENEGKLPEF
;
A
#
# COMPACT_ATOMS: atom_id res chain seq x y z
N MET A 1 11.87 21.64 -60.96
CA MET A 1 11.96 23.12 -61.07
C MET A 1 11.85 23.62 -59.64
N ALA A 2 12.99 23.82 -58.97
CA ALA A 2 13.72 25.10 -58.89
C ALA A 2 13.34 25.77 -57.54
N ASP A 3 14.23 25.77 -56.53
CA ASP A 3 15.27 26.79 -56.26
C ASP A 3 14.64 28.11 -55.73
N LYS A 4 15.08 28.79 -54.66
CA LYS A 4 16.28 28.82 -53.76
C LYS A 4 15.82 29.40 -52.39
N ALA A 5 16.42 29.16 -51.21
CA ALA A 5 17.79 29.42 -50.70
C ALA A 5 18.17 30.92 -50.53
N GLY A 6 18.75 31.27 -49.37
CA GLY A 6 19.15 32.64 -48.96
C GLY A 6 18.75 32.95 -47.50
N ASP A 7 19.48 32.64 -46.42
CA ASP A 7 20.90 32.82 -46.04
C ASP A 7 21.19 34.15 -45.28
N GLY A 8 22.01 34.07 -44.23
CA GLY A 8 22.87 35.18 -43.79
C GLY A 8 22.50 36.01 -42.53
N PRO A 9 23.43 36.18 -41.55
CA PRO A 9 23.20 36.90 -40.30
C PRO A 9 23.97 38.23 -40.17
N VAL A 10 23.72 39.01 -39.10
CA VAL A 10 24.62 40.08 -38.62
C VAL A 10 24.63 40.13 -37.09
N GLU A 11 25.84 40.09 -36.50
CA GLU A 11 26.11 40.29 -35.07
C GLU A 11 26.28 41.78 -34.71
N ALA A 12 26.06 42.13 -33.44
CA ALA A 12 26.65 43.34 -32.86
C ALA A 12 26.91 43.16 -31.35
N GLN A 13 28.17 42.92 -30.98
CA GLN A 13 28.68 43.15 -29.62
C GLN A 13 29.09 44.61 -29.45
N LEU A 14 28.97 45.16 -28.24
CA LEU A 14 29.83 46.26 -27.76
C LEU A 14 29.90 46.22 -26.22
N GLN A 15 31.05 46.59 -25.67
CA GLN A 15 31.43 46.35 -24.26
C GLN A 15 32.34 47.50 -23.75
N MET A 16 32.40 47.65 -22.41
CA MET A 16 33.42 48.37 -21.60
C MET A 16 33.27 49.88 -21.31
N GLY A 17 33.89 50.29 -20.18
CA GLY A 17 33.90 51.64 -19.60
C GLY A 17 33.47 51.65 -18.11
N ASP A 18 34.13 50.97 -17.17
CA ASP A 18 35.41 51.30 -16.46
C ASP A 18 35.30 52.30 -15.28
N THR A 19 35.50 51.77 -14.04
CA THR A 19 36.28 52.30 -12.87
C THR A 19 35.99 53.70 -12.26
N GLU A 20 36.29 54.09 -11.00
CA GLU A 20 37.11 53.63 -9.83
C GLU A 20 36.25 53.83 -8.53
N ASN A 21 36.25 53.07 -7.44
CA ASN A 21 37.24 52.68 -6.41
C ASN A 21 37.88 53.81 -5.56
N SER A 22 37.46 53.97 -4.29
CA SER A 22 38.28 54.60 -3.22
C SER A 22 37.97 54.10 -1.80
N ARG A 23 39.05 53.92 -1.02
CA ARG A 23 39.18 53.31 0.32
C ARG A 23 38.47 53.99 1.52
N ALA A 24 38.48 53.27 2.64
CA ALA A 24 38.05 53.66 3.98
C ALA A 24 39.18 54.25 4.85
N GLU A 25 38.78 54.85 5.99
CA GLU A 25 39.48 55.22 7.26
C GLU A 25 38.85 56.54 7.76
N SER A 26 38.67 56.91 9.04
CA SER A 26 38.57 56.30 10.38
C SER A 26 38.51 57.48 11.39
N GLU A 27 38.27 57.19 12.69
CA GLU A 27 38.44 58.10 13.85
C GLU A 27 37.33 59.13 14.19
N ALA A 28 37.39 59.64 15.43
CA ALA A 28 36.25 60.11 16.23
C ALA A 28 36.61 61.29 17.14
N THR A 29 35.61 62.06 17.61
CA THR A 29 35.75 63.00 18.76
C THR A 29 34.43 63.25 19.53
N ASN A 30 34.61 63.38 20.85
CA ASN A 30 33.73 63.78 21.97
C ASN A 30 32.65 64.87 21.69
N LYS A 31 31.46 64.88 22.35
CA LYS A 31 31.14 65.22 23.78
C LYS A 31 31.48 66.68 24.12
N GLU A 32 30.78 67.46 24.95
CA GLU A 32 29.66 67.31 25.91
C GLU A 32 28.62 68.46 25.69
N ASP A 33 27.43 68.60 26.31
CA ASP A 33 26.34 67.72 26.84
C ASP A 33 25.12 68.67 27.17
N GLY A 34 23.94 68.18 27.60
CA GLY A 34 22.75 69.01 27.91
C GLY A 34 21.56 68.26 28.55
N GLU A 35 21.33 68.48 29.85
CA GLU A 35 20.31 67.83 30.71
C GLU A 35 18.87 68.35 30.41
N SER A 36 17.74 67.77 30.82
CA SER A 36 17.42 66.72 31.80
C SER A 36 15.99 66.17 31.57
N GLU A 37 15.71 64.89 31.85
CA GLU A 37 14.56 64.44 32.67
C GLU A 37 14.68 62.95 33.03
N MET A 38 14.31 62.58 34.26
CA MET A 38 14.56 61.24 34.82
C MET A 38 13.43 60.25 34.57
N ALA A 39 13.78 59.04 34.15
CA ALA A 39 13.11 57.79 34.57
C ALA A 39 14.17 56.69 34.67
N GLU A 40 14.09 55.85 35.71
CA GLU A 40 15.20 54.99 36.17
C GLU A 40 15.46 53.74 35.31
N GLU A 41 16.62 53.13 35.53
CA GLU A 41 17.17 52.03 34.74
C GLU A 41 16.38 50.71 34.79
N ALA A 42 16.73 49.84 33.85
CA ALA A 42 16.21 48.49 33.72
C ALA A 42 16.66 47.51 34.82
N MET A 43 16.10 46.29 34.76
CA MET A 43 16.24 45.16 35.69
C MET A 43 15.34 45.30 36.94
N SER A 44 14.45 44.36 37.27
CA SER A 44 14.25 43.00 36.72
C SER A 44 12.80 42.55 36.89
N VAL A 45 12.22 41.95 35.86
CA VAL A 45 11.00 41.13 35.97
C VAL A 45 11.24 39.85 35.17
N ASP A 46 11.40 38.73 35.87
CA ASP A 46 11.50 37.42 35.25
C ASP A 46 10.12 36.98 34.71
N ASP A 47 9.94 37.08 33.39
CA ASP A 47 8.96 36.28 32.64
C ASP A 47 9.77 35.27 31.81
N GLU A 48 9.80 34.00 32.25
CA GLU A 48 10.62 32.96 31.61
C GLU A 48 10.10 32.62 30.20
N GLY A 49 10.56 33.39 29.22
CA GLY A 49 10.00 33.49 27.88
C GLY A 49 9.85 32.17 27.12
N SER A 50 8.74 32.07 26.38
CA SER A 50 8.46 30.97 25.44
C SER A 50 9.26 31.10 24.13
N GLU A 51 10.59 31.16 24.24
CA GLU A 51 11.48 31.37 23.10
C GLU A 51 11.63 30.11 22.23
N CYS A 52 11.53 30.34 20.92
CA CYS A 52 11.94 29.41 19.88
C CYS A 52 13.48 29.31 19.81
N TYR A 53 14.04 28.34 19.08
CA TYR A 53 15.50 28.20 18.91
C TYR A 53 16.20 29.44 18.35
N CYS A 54 15.48 30.31 17.65
CA CYS A 54 15.99 31.58 17.15
C CYS A 54 15.97 32.72 18.18
N GLY A 55 15.63 32.45 19.46
CA GLY A 55 15.51 33.44 20.54
C GLY A 55 14.29 34.37 20.40
N LYS A 56 13.36 34.09 19.48
CA LYS A 56 12.15 34.90 19.26
C LYS A 56 10.93 34.22 19.87
N GLY A 57 10.01 35.03 20.40
CA GLY A 57 8.67 34.59 20.81
C GLY A 57 7.76 34.29 19.61
N ARG A 58 6.47 34.01 19.90
CA ARG A 58 5.45 33.63 18.91
C ARG A 58 5.30 34.62 17.75
N ASN A 59 4.97 34.10 16.57
CA ASN A 59 4.68 34.89 15.37
C ASN A 59 3.31 34.50 14.79
N LEU A 60 2.25 35.09 15.36
CA LEU A 60 0.86 34.82 14.95
C LEU A 60 0.67 35.07 13.45
N GLY A 61 -0.12 34.21 12.79
CA GLY A 61 -0.32 34.26 11.34
C GLY A 61 0.68 33.45 10.51
N THR A 62 1.78 33.00 11.13
CA THR A 62 2.66 31.98 10.55
C THR A 62 2.43 30.60 11.18
N VAL A 63 3.03 29.55 10.61
CA VAL A 63 2.95 28.20 11.20
C VAL A 63 3.95 28.11 12.35
N GLU A 64 3.42 27.90 13.54
CA GLU A 64 4.17 27.69 14.78
C GLU A 64 3.54 26.55 15.59
N ILE A 65 4.36 25.80 16.31
CA ILE A 65 3.95 24.60 17.05
C ILE A 65 4.44 24.61 18.50
N GLN A 66 3.61 24.09 19.40
CA GLN A 66 3.89 24.05 20.83
C GLN A 66 4.41 22.68 21.26
N CYS A 67 5.54 22.64 21.97
CA CYS A 67 6.09 21.39 22.51
C CYS A 67 5.23 20.88 23.68
N GLY A 68 4.79 19.61 23.62
CA GLY A 68 3.95 18.99 24.66
C GLY A 68 4.64 18.66 25.98
N PHE A 69 5.92 19.02 26.12
CA PHE A 69 6.73 18.75 27.32
C PHE A 69 7.19 20.03 28.02
N CYS A 70 7.73 21.01 27.28
CA CYS A 70 8.17 22.30 27.83
C CYS A 70 7.23 23.47 27.51
N PHE A 71 6.15 23.26 26.76
CA PHE A 71 5.13 24.25 26.38
C PHE A 71 5.63 25.49 25.60
N ARG A 72 6.92 25.56 25.26
CA ARG A 72 7.50 26.57 24.37
C ARG A 72 7.00 26.42 22.93
N TRP A 73 6.99 27.54 22.22
CA TRP A 73 6.56 27.65 20.83
C TRP A 73 7.75 27.65 19.87
N PHE A 74 7.57 27.04 18.71
CA PHE A 74 8.61 26.89 17.70
C PHE A 74 8.05 27.20 16.32
N HIS A 75 8.68 28.13 15.60
CA HIS A 75 8.36 28.45 14.21
C HIS A 75 8.70 27.28 13.28
N GLN A 76 7.89 27.09 12.23
CA GLN A 76 8.15 26.09 11.19
C GLN A 76 9.57 26.21 10.59
N ASP A 77 10.07 27.43 10.37
CA ASP A 77 11.38 27.64 9.75
C ASP A 77 12.57 27.44 10.71
N CYS A 78 12.29 27.23 12.00
CA CYS A 78 13.32 27.01 13.03
C CYS A 78 13.50 25.53 13.39
N ILE A 79 12.51 24.68 13.09
CA ILE A 79 12.52 23.25 13.35
C ILE A 79 13.04 22.49 12.13
N GLY A 80 13.69 21.35 12.36
CA GLY A 80 14.17 20.44 11.32
C GLY A 80 13.20 19.30 10.99
N CYS A 81 12.06 19.18 11.70
CA CYS A 81 11.03 18.20 11.35
C CYS A 81 9.97 18.81 10.40
N TYR A 82 9.63 18.07 9.35
CA TYR A 82 8.65 18.49 8.36
C TYR A 82 7.21 18.32 8.90
N LEU A 83 6.38 19.36 8.74
CA LEU A 83 5.04 19.43 9.30
C LEU A 83 3.92 18.97 8.34
N GLY A 84 4.22 18.81 7.05
CA GLY A 84 3.21 18.58 6.03
C GLY A 84 2.29 19.77 5.85
N THR A 85 1.03 19.51 5.51
CA THR A 85 0.01 20.54 5.42
C THR A 85 -0.26 21.15 6.79
N ALA A 86 0.27 22.35 7.04
CA ALA A 86 0.08 23.09 8.28
C ALA A 86 -0.48 24.50 8.01
N ILE A 87 -1.25 25.01 8.97
CA ILE A 87 -1.80 26.38 8.96
C ILE A 87 -1.61 26.99 10.36
N PRO A 88 -1.62 28.32 10.49
CA PRO A 88 -1.62 28.99 11.78
C PRO A 88 -2.73 28.47 12.69
N PHE A 89 -2.53 28.57 14.01
CA PHE A 89 -3.52 28.16 15.02
C PHE A 89 -3.96 26.68 14.99
N MET A 90 -3.22 25.80 14.31
CA MET A 90 -3.48 24.36 14.35
C MET A 90 -3.38 23.80 15.78
N THR A 91 -4.27 22.87 16.12
CA THR A 91 -4.36 22.29 17.49
C THR A 91 -4.37 20.76 17.52
N ASN A 92 -4.44 20.10 16.36
CA ASN A 92 -4.53 18.64 16.23
C ASN A 92 -3.15 17.98 15.97
N TYR A 93 -2.14 18.26 16.79
CA TYR A 93 -0.83 17.61 16.70
C TYR A 93 -0.21 17.31 18.07
N GLN A 94 0.84 16.51 18.05
CA GLN A 94 1.74 16.30 19.17
C GLN A 94 3.17 16.63 18.71
N PHE A 95 3.89 17.46 19.45
CA PHE A 95 5.25 17.88 19.11
C PHE A 95 6.20 17.74 20.32
N ALA A 96 7.43 17.30 20.05
CA ALA A 96 8.54 17.28 20.98
C ALA A 96 9.73 18.02 20.36
N CYS A 97 10.24 19.07 21.03
CA CYS A 97 11.44 19.78 20.61
C CYS A 97 12.72 18.98 20.96
N ARG A 98 13.84 19.38 20.36
CA ARG A 98 15.18 18.79 20.52
C ARG A 98 15.59 18.60 21.98
N GLY A 99 15.30 19.58 22.84
CA GLY A 99 15.64 19.54 24.26
C GLY A 99 14.73 18.64 25.12
N CYS A 100 13.55 18.26 24.63
CA CYS A 100 12.60 17.40 25.35
C CYS A 100 12.53 15.97 24.79
N SER A 101 13.05 15.75 23.59
CA SER A 101 13.02 14.44 22.93
C SER A 101 14.15 13.53 23.46
N PRO A 102 13.87 12.28 23.88
CA PRO A 102 14.87 11.39 24.47
C PRO A 102 16.07 11.05 23.59
N ASN A 103 15.97 11.23 22.26
CA ASN A 103 17.03 10.97 21.28
C ASN A 103 17.65 12.25 20.71
N GLY A 104 17.30 13.43 21.23
CA GLY A 104 17.77 14.71 20.71
C GLY A 104 17.27 15.06 19.31
N LEU A 105 16.21 14.41 18.81
CA LEU A 105 15.60 14.70 17.52
C LEU A 105 14.16 15.21 17.70
N GLU A 106 13.79 16.23 16.95
CA GLU A 106 12.42 16.73 16.94
C GLU A 106 11.44 15.69 16.39
N ASN A 107 10.27 15.59 17.01
CA ASN A 107 9.22 14.66 16.60
C ASN A 107 7.89 15.41 16.52
N PHE A 108 7.29 15.43 15.33
CA PHE A 108 5.96 15.95 15.07
C PHE A 108 5.04 14.83 14.60
N THR A 109 3.83 14.77 15.15
CA THR A 109 2.79 13.82 14.72
C THR A 109 1.44 14.53 14.66
N LYS A 110 0.94 14.77 13.44
CA LYS A 110 -0.43 15.25 13.20
C LYS A 110 -1.44 14.18 13.65
N LYS A 111 -2.48 14.59 14.38
CA LYS A 111 -3.57 13.74 14.87
C LYS A 111 -4.85 14.01 14.05
N VAL A 112 -5.78 13.06 14.09
CA VAL A 112 -7.10 13.22 13.43
C VAL A 112 -7.91 14.28 14.16
N SER A 113 -8.26 15.36 13.45
CA SER A 113 -9.03 16.49 14.00
C SER A 113 -10.48 16.10 14.28
N SER A 114 -10.98 16.46 15.46
CA SER A 114 -12.42 16.49 15.77
C SER A 114 -13.09 17.69 15.07
N PHE A 115 -14.41 17.64 14.87
CA PHE A 115 -15.15 18.80 14.35
C PHE A 115 -15.00 20.07 15.23
N PRO A 116 -15.01 19.98 16.59
CA PRO A 116 -14.65 21.11 17.45
C PRO A 116 -13.28 21.72 17.10
N GLN A 117 -12.22 20.91 16.94
CA GLN A 117 -10.88 21.40 16.57
C GLN A 117 -10.83 22.04 15.19
N ILE A 118 -11.54 21.48 14.21
CA ILE A 118 -11.65 22.04 12.85
C ILE A 118 -12.32 23.42 12.90
N CYS A 119 -13.44 23.54 13.61
CA CYS A 119 -14.16 24.81 13.76
C CYS A 119 -13.33 25.84 14.54
N TYR A 120 -12.65 25.42 15.61
CA TYR A 120 -11.83 26.29 16.46
C TYR A 120 -10.62 26.84 15.69
N THR A 121 -9.91 25.98 14.95
CA THR A 121 -8.78 26.41 14.10
C THR A 121 -9.25 27.31 12.95
N ALA A 122 -10.42 27.02 12.35
CA ALA A 122 -10.99 27.87 11.31
C ALA A 122 -11.32 29.28 11.82
N ILE A 123 -12.08 29.38 12.92
CA ILE A 123 -12.45 30.69 13.50
C ILE A 123 -11.21 31.43 14.03
N ALA A 124 -10.22 30.75 14.62
CA ALA A 124 -8.96 31.38 15.04
C ALA A 124 -8.20 32.04 13.86
N ASN A 125 -8.19 31.40 12.70
CA ASN A 125 -7.60 31.99 11.48
C ASN A 125 -8.44 33.15 10.96
N LEU A 126 -9.77 33.05 10.97
CA LEU A 126 -10.65 34.16 10.58
C LEU A 126 -10.47 35.37 11.50
N CYS A 127 -10.47 35.20 12.84
CA CYS A 127 -10.17 36.25 13.81
C CYS A 127 -8.84 36.98 13.54
N TYR A 128 -7.83 36.27 13.04
CA TYR A 128 -6.53 36.87 12.70
C TYR A 128 -6.52 37.58 11.34
N GLN A 129 -7.33 37.11 10.39
CA GLN A 129 -7.40 37.65 9.02
C GLN A 129 -8.33 38.86 8.89
N THR A 130 -9.21 39.09 9.86
CA THR A 130 -10.15 40.22 9.87
C THR A 130 -9.48 41.52 10.33
N ASP A 131 -9.80 42.60 9.63
CA ASP A 131 -9.40 43.96 10.01
C ASP A 131 -9.99 44.34 11.39
N PRO A 132 -9.17 44.79 12.37
CA PRO A 132 -9.66 45.34 13.64
C PRO A 132 -10.68 46.47 13.51
N ALA A 133 -10.77 47.16 12.36
CA ALA A 133 -11.75 48.20 12.07
C ALA A 133 -13.13 47.68 11.58
N SER A 134 -13.32 46.36 11.45
CA SER A 134 -14.61 45.74 11.10
C SER A 134 -15.68 45.96 12.18
N GLU A 135 -16.97 45.98 11.80
CA GLU A 135 -18.09 46.14 12.75
C GLU A 135 -18.26 44.95 13.72
N ASN A 136 -17.85 43.75 13.31
CA ASN A 136 -17.96 42.51 14.10
C ASN A 136 -16.66 41.67 13.94
N PRO A 137 -15.49 42.11 14.42
CA PRO A 137 -14.19 41.56 14.02
C PRO A 137 -13.88 40.14 14.56
N GLN A 138 -14.75 39.58 15.41
CA GLN A 138 -14.59 38.26 16.04
C GLN A 138 -15.81 37.34 15.84
N MET A 139 -16.81 37.73 15.03
CA MET A 139 -18.05 36.97 14.84
C MET A 139 -18.29 36.72 13.35
N PHE A 140 -18.41 35.44 12.97
CA PHE A 140 -18.39 35.01 11.56
C PHE A 140 -19.65 34.23 11.18
N SER A 141 -20.20 34.49 10.00
CA SER A 141 -21.34 33.74 9.48
C SER A 141 -20.95 32.27 9.24
N ARG A 142 -21.79 31.35 9.73
CA ARG A 142 -21.60 29.91 9.50
C ARG A 142 -21.46 29.57 8.02
N ASP A 143 -22.38 30.09 7.20
CA ASP A 143 -22.49 29.73 5.78
C ASP A 143 -21.69 30.69 4.90
N GLY A 144 -21.51 31.95 5.31
CA GLY A 144 -20.74 32.95 4.58
C GLY A 144 -19.23 32.80 4.70
N GLU A 145 -18.71 32.36 5.85
CA GLU A 145 -17.27 32.45 6.15
C GLU A 145 -16.70 31.16 6.72
N ILE A 146 -17.32 30.59 7.77
CA ILE A 146 -16.77 29.42 8.49
C ILE A 146 -16.75 28.17 7.59
N ILE A 147 -17.87 27.84 6.93
CA ILE A 147 -17.94 26.70 6.01
C ILE A 147 -17.04 26.91 4.78
N PRO A 148 -17.05 28.07 4.09
CA PRO A 148 -16.11 28.35 2.98
C PRO A 148 -14.64 28.26 3.39
N PHE A 149 -14.26 28.74 4.58
CA PHE A 149 -12.89 28.57 5.09
C PHE A 149 -12.55 27.09 5.28
N ILE A 150 -13.44 26.32 5.93
CA ILE A 150 -13.22 24.88 6.16
C ILE A 150 -13.14 24.09 4.85
N ASP A 151 -13.93 24.44 3.82
CA ASP A 151 -13.87 23.77 2.52
C ASP A 151 -12.60 24.13 1.73
N LYS A 152 -12.18 25.41 1.76
CA LYS A 152 -10.91 25.89 1.15
C LYS A 152 -9.68 25.29 1.83
N GLN A 153 -9.71 25.10 3.15
CA GLN A 153 -8.59 24.64 3.98
C GLN A 153 -8.72 23.18 4.41
N TRP A 154 -9.60 22.40 3.79
CA TRP A 154 -9.99 21.05 4.26
C TRP A 154 -8.79 20.13 4.50
N GLU A 155 -7.89 20.06 3.51
CA GLU A 155 -6.69 19.19 3.51
C GLU A 155 -5.61 19.65 4.52
N ASN A 156 -5.68 20.91 4.94
CA ASN A 156 -4.82 21.48 5.97
C ASN A 156 -5.42 21.23 7.37
N LEU A 157 -6.74 21.42 7.52
CA LEU A 157 -7.49 21.28 8.77
C LEU A 157 -7.68 19.82 9.22
N THR A 158 -7.79 18.84 8.31
CA THR A 158 -8.09 17.45 8.67
C THR A 158 -7.47 16.43 7.73
N THR A 159 -7.14 15.25 8.26
CA THR A 159 -6.70 14.08 7.50
C THR A 159 -7.87 13.21 7.00
N GLN A 160 -9.12 13.65 7.21
CA GLN A 160 -10.30 12.94 6.71
C GLN A 160 -10.48 13.19 5.19
N THR A 161 -10.68 12.12 4.43
CA THR A 161 -11.02 12.19 3.00
C THR A 161 -12.22 13.12 2.76
N ARG A 162 -12.10 14.06 1.82
CA ARG A 162 -13.16 15.03 1.47
C ARG A 162 -14.45 14.29 1.10
N ARG A 163 -15.56 14.62 1.75
CA ARG A 163 -16.84 13.92 1.56
C ARG A 163 -17.56 14.47 0.33
N THR A 164 -17.91 13.60 -0.61
CA THR A 164 -18.64 13.94 -1.86
C THR A 164 -20.05 14.49 -1.64
N LYS A 165 -20.56 14.50 -0.40
CA LYS A 165 -21.85 15.08 -0.01
C LYS A 165 -21.62 16.09 1.12
N GLN A 166 -22.24 17.26 1.02
CA GLN A 166 -22.16 18.38 1.98
C GLN A 166 -22.81 18.10 3.36
N THR A 167 -23.05 16.83 3.71
CA THR A 167 -23.64 16.42 5.00
C THR A 167 -22.81 16.80 6.23
N TRP A 168 -21.58 17.30 6.04
CA TRP A 168 -20.74 17.82 7.11
C TRP A 168 -21.09 19.25 7.53
N HIS A 169 -21.79 20.04 6.70
CA HIS A 169 -22.24 21.41 7.05
C HIS A 169 -23.17 21.36 8.28
N ALA A 170 -24.10 20.40 8.30
CA ALA A 170 -24.97 20.12 9.46
C ALA A 170 -24.19 19.63 10.70
N THR A 171 -22.99 19.05 10.52
CA THR A 171 -22.12 18.65 11.63
C THR A 171 -21.39 19.86 12.21
N VAL A 172 -20.94 20.80 11.37
CA VAL A 172 -20.40 22.11 11.80
C VAL A 172 -21.45 22.90 12.57
N ALA A 173 -22.65 23.06 12.02
CA ALA A 173 -23.77 23.73 12.71
C ALA A 173 -24.03 23.12 14.10
N LYS A 174 -24.16 21.78 14.18
CA LYS A 174 -24.37 21.08 15.45
C LYS A 174 -23.19 21.21 16.43
N THR A 175 -21.96 21.33 15.94
CA THR A 175 -20.77 21.50 16.77
C THR A 175 -20.73 22.90 17.38
N LEU A 176 -20.85 23.93 16.54
CA LEU A 176 -20.80 25.33 16.94
C LEU A 176 -21.91 25.68 17.97
N SER A 177 -23.13 25.15 17.79
CA SER A 177 -24.23 25.37 18.74
C SER A 177 -24.18 24.49 20.00
N LYS A 178 -23.36 23.44 20.05
CA LYS A 178 -23.30 22.51 21.20
C LYS A 178 -22.12 22.80 22.13
N GLU A 179 -20.95 23.11 21.59
CA GLU A 179 -19.74 23.31 22.38
C GLU A 179 -19.62 24.78 22.84
N THR A 180 -20.59 25.25 23.64
CA THR A 180 -20.73 26.66 24.08
C THR A 180 -19.58 27.18 24.96
N GLU A 181 -18.73 26.29 25.46
CA GLU A 181 -17.49 26.65 26.16
C GLU A 181 -16.37 27.07 25.19
N MET A 182 -16.45 26.66 23.93
CA MET A 182 -15.46 26.95 22.87
C MET A 182 -15.92 28.10 21.95
N PHE A 183 -17.22 28.22 21.72
CA PHE A 183 -17.81 29.12 20.73
C PHE A 183 -18.84 30.07 21.32
N THR A 184 -18.75 31.35 20.95
CA THR A 184 -19.79 32.35 21.21
C THR A 184 -20.84 32.32 20.09
N TYR A 185 -22.06 32.76 20.41
CA TYR A 185 -23.20 32.82 19.48
C TYR A 185 -23.81 34.21 19.46
N LYS A 186 -24.10 34.75 18.27
CA LYS A 186 -24.85 35.98 18.07
C LYS A 186 -25.78 35.79 16.86
N GLU A 187 -27.03 36.17 17.01
CA GLU A 187 -28.03 36.14 15.93
C GLU A 187 -28.66 37.52 15.84
N GLU A 188 -28.14 38.34 14.92
CA GLU A 188 -28.65 39.71 14.68
C GLU A 188 -29.83 39.71 13.72
N ASN A 189 -29.87 38.76 12.78
CA ASN A 189 -30.92 38.57 11.81
C ASN A 189 -31.39 37.11 11.81
N LEU A 190 -32.71 36.90 11.73
CA LEU A 190 -33.34 35.58 11.68
C LEU A 190 -32.76 34.71 10.55
N GLY A 191 -32.00 33.68 10.92
CA GLY A 191 -31.48 32.67 9.98
C GLY A 191 -30.01 32.78 9.57
N ASP A 192 -29.26 33.80 10.00
CA ASP A 192 -27.81 33.90 9.78
C ASP A 192 -27.01 33.84 11.10
N PRO A 193 -26.75 32.63 11.63
CA PRO A 193 -26.10 32.47 12.93
C PRO A 193 -24.60 32.77 12.83
N HIS A 194 -24.15 33.76 13.59
CA HIS A 194 -22.75 34.15 13.69
C HIS A 194 -22.08 33.51 14.90
N PHE A 195 -20.84 33.05 14.71
CA PHE A 195 -20.05 32.37 15.74
C PHE A 195 -18.65 32.98 15.88
N GLY A 196 -18.17 33.07 17.11
CA GLY A 196 -16.81 33.49 17.47
C GLY A 196 -16.15 32.52 18.43
N LEU A 197 -14.93 32.84 18.87
CA LEU A 197 -14.28 32.08 19.96
C LEU A 197 -14.62 32.70 21.32
N THR A 198 -14.75 31.86 22.34
CA THR A 198 -14.77 32.32 23.75
C THR A 198 -13.42 32.85 24.22
N LEU A 199 -12.34 32.51 23.50
CA LEU A 199 -10.97 32.98 23.75
C LEU A 199 -10.63 34.14 22.82
N SER A 200 -10.68 35.37 23.34
CA SER A 200 -10.32 36.59 22.59
C SER A 200 -8.81 36.75 22.33
N ASP A 201 -7.97 36.06 23.09
CA ASP A 201 -6.50 36.14 23.00
C ASP A 201 -5.92 34.98 22.20
N LEU A 202 -5.51 35.27 20.96
CA LEU A 202 -4.96 34.28 20.04
C LEU A 202 -3.57 33.75 20.47
N TYR A 203 -2.81 34.45 21.33
CA TYR A 203 -1.56 33.93 21.91
C TYR A 203 -1.77 32.74 22.86
N LYS A 204 -3.02 32.51 23.31
CA LYS A 204 -3.41 31.35 24.12
C LYS A 204 -4.01 30.19 23.30
N VAL A 205 -4.17 30.36 21.98
CA VAL A 205 -4.57 29.26 21.08
C VAL A 205 -3.40 28.31 20.88
N GLY A 206 -3.61 27.04 21.23
CA GLY A 206 -2.65 25.94 21.08
C GLY A 206 -3.23 24.60 21.53
N PRO A 207 -2.57 23.48 21.22
CA PRO A 207 -3.05 22.11 21.50
C PRO A 207 -3.28 21.81 22.99
N TYR A 208 -2.73 22.62 23.90
CA TYR A 208 -2.81 22.43 25.35
C TYR A 208 -3.57 23.55 26.09
N SER A 209 -4.38 24.35 25.39
CA SER A 209 -5.24 25.36 26.03
C SER A 209 -6.30 24.71 26.92
N GLU A 210 -6.70 25.39 28.01
CA GLU A 210 -7.69 24.85 28.97
C GLU A 210 -9.05 24.53 28.32
N ILE A 211 -9.47 25.34 27.35
CA ILE A 211 -10.71 25.17 26.58
C ILE A 211 -10.69 23.86 25.75
N LEU A 212 -9.54 23.48 25.20
CA LEU A 212 -9.39 22.21 24.49
C LEU A 212 -9.26 21.01 25.44
N LYS A 213 -8.67 21.19 26.63
CA LYS A 213 -8.58 20.15 27.68
C LYS A 213 -9.95 19.73 28.17
N GLN A 214 -10.83 20.70 28.46
CA GLN A 214 -12.15 20.45 29.04
C GLN A 214 -13.11 19.76 28.06
N SER A 215 -13.03 20.09 26.77
CA SER A 215 -13.80 19.42 25.69
C SER A 215 -13.29 18.01 25.31
N GLY A 216 -12.31 17.46 26.04
CA GLY A 216 -11.75 16.13 25.78
C GLY A 216 -10.98 16.01 24.46
N SER A 217 -10.57 17.13 23.87
CA SER A 217 -9.98 17.19 22.53
C SER A 217 -8.44 17.14 22.51
N VAL A 218 -7.77 17.03 23.66
CA VAL A 218 -6.30 17.13 23.78
C VAL A 218 -5.58 15.80 23.53
N PRO A 219 -4.48 15.79 22.75
CA PRO A 219 -3.56 14.65 22.67
C PRO A 219 -2.86 14.39 24.02
N SER A 220 -3.11 13.24 24.63
CA SER A 220 -2.48 12.85 25.90
C SER A 220 -0.96 12.69 25.76
N VAL A 221 -0.20 13.31 26.67
CA VAL A 221 1.25 13.14 26.81
C VAL A 221 1.51 12.36 28.09
N GLY A 222 1.77 11.06 27.96
CA GLY A 222 2.05 10.18 29.10
C GLY A 222 3.42 10.46 29.72
N LYS A 223 3.44 10.83 31.01
CA LYS A 223 4.66 10.74 31.84
C LYS A 223 4.79 9.31 32.37
N SER A 224 5.98 8.73 32.21
CA SER A 224 6.45 7.42 32.70
C SER A 224 5.69 6.15 32.27
N GLY A 225 6.38 5.28 31.53
CA GLY A 225 6.47 3.83 31.77
C GLY A 225 5.21 2.96 31.65
N GLY A 226 5.06 2.30 30.50
CA GLY A 226 4.27 1.06 30.36
C GLY A 226 2.78 1.26 30.02
N PHE A 227 2.38 0.80 28.83
CA PHE A 227 0.97 0.77 28.44
C PHE A 227 0.30 -0.53 28.91
N VAL A 228 -0.73 -0.39 29.76
CA VAL A 228 -1.57 -1.49 30.24
C VAL A 228 -2.88 -1.54 29.44
N ASP A 229 -3.32 -2.74 29.07
CA ASP A 229 -4.57 -2.97 28.31
C ASP A 229 -5.77 -3.27 29.22
N SER A 230 -6.92 -2.62 28.95
CA SER A 230 -8.32 -3.03 29.23
C SER A 230 -9.27 -1.82 29.13
N GLY A 231 -10.48 -1.88 28.56
CA GLY A 231 -11.09 -2.97 27.80
C GLY A 231 -12.52 -2.65 27.31
N LYS A 232 -12.93 -3.31 26.21
CA LYS A 232 -14.29 -3.66 25.74
C LYS A 232 -15.46 -2.64 25.86
N GLY A 233 -15.89 -2.11 24.71
CA GLY A 233 -17.26 -1.65 24.42
C GLY A 233 -17.65 -1.96 22.96
N ARG A 234 -18.89 -2.39 22.68
CA ARG A 234 -19.30 -2.94 21.37
C ARG A 234 -19.66 -1.85 20.34
N GLY A 235 -19.16 -1.98 19.09
CA GLY A 235 -19.63 -1.18 17.95
C GLY A 235 -18.76 -1.34 16.68
N TYR A 236 -19.37 -1.72 15.56
CA TYR A 236 -18.64 -2.11 14.33
C TYR A 236 -18.25 -0.88 13.48
N LYS A 237 -17.00 -0.42 13.54
CA LYS A 237 -16.40 0.55 12.58
C LYS A 237 -14.95 0.20 12.22
N ARG A 238 -14.58 0.53 10.98
CA ARG A 238 -13.32 0.16 10.30
C ARG A 238 -12.14 0.90 10.94
N LYS A 239 -11.00 0.22 11.13
CA LYS A 239 -9.71 0.81 11.58
C LYS A 239 -8.64 0.66 10.50
N ALA A 240 -7.77 1.65 10.37
CA ALA A 240 -6.54 1.57 9.59
C ALA A 240 -5.41 0.88 10.40
N PRO A 241 -4.43 0.23 9.73
CA PRO A 241 -3.26 -0.35 10.39
C PRO A 241 -2.01 0.53 10.26
N ASP A 242 -1.41 0.89 11.41
CA ASP A 242 -0.21 1.71 11.57
C ASP A 242 1.06 1.19 10.85
N SER A 243 2.11 2.02 10.89
CA SER A 243 3.37 1.89 10.16
C SER A 243 4.61 2.07 11.05
N VAL A 244 5.53 1.09 10.93
CA VAL A 244 7.00 1.25 10.79
C VAL A 244 7.83 1.78 11.99
N GLN A 245 8.92 1.05 12.27
CA GLN A 245 10.05 1.42 13.14
C GLN A 245 11.25 1.90 12.30
N LEU A 246 12.12 2.74 12.87
CA LEU A 246 13.35 3.26 12.26
C LEU A 246 14.56 2.30 12.41
N PRO A 247 15.56 2.35 11.51
CA PRO A 247 16.74 1.46 11.53
C PRO A 247 17.93 2.01 12.34
N GLY A 248 18.84 1.13 12.81
CA GLY A 248 20.06 1.61 13.48
C GLY A 248 21.02 0.62 14.16
N VAL A 249 20.95 -0.71 13.96
CA VAL A 249 21.96 -1.66 14.51
C VAL A 249 22.33 -2.75 13.49
N LYS A 250 23.60 -3.18 13.52
CA LYS A 250 24.25 -4.10 12.57
C LYS A 250 23.47 -5.40 12.30
N GLN A 251 23.51 -5.84 11.03
CA GLN A 251 22.82 -7.03 10.52
C GLN A 251 23.00 -8.30 11.38
N LYS A 252 21.87 -8.91 11.75
CA LYS A 252 21.70 -10.35 11.91
C LYS A 252 20.45 -10.77 11.12
N ARG A 253 20.44 -12.00 10.61
CA ARG A 253 19.35 -12.55 9.79
C ARG A 253 18.00 -12.50 10.52
N GLY A 254 17.01 -11.91 9.85
CA GLY A 254 15.58 -12.13 10.09
C GLY A 254 15.02 -11.52 11.38
N ASP A 255 14.32 -10.40 11.27
CA ASP A 255 13.36 -9.99 12.29
C ASP A 255 12.10 -9.40 11.63
N LEU A 256 11.01 -10.17 11.72
CA LEU A 256 9.66 -9.74 11.35
C LEU A 256 8.94 -9.41 12.65
N GLY A 257 8.44 -8.17 12.77
CA GLY A 257 7.61 -7.74 13.90
C GLY A 257 6.49 -8.74 14.22
N PRO A 258 6.11 -8.85 15.51
CA PRO A 258 5.76 -10.09 16.21
C PRO A 258 4.99 -11.06 15.31
N THR A 259 5.68 -12.11 14.88
CA THR A 259 5.26 -13.04 13.83
C THR A 259 3.79 -13.41 13.97
N THR A 260 2.94 -12.81 13.13
CA THR A 260 1.66 -13.40 12.75
C THR A 260 2.05 -14.74 12.14
N LYS A 261 1.80 -15.86 12.86
CA LYS A 261 2.36 -17.19 12.53
C LYS A 261 2.38 -17.38 11.01
N GLN A 262 3.56 -17.29 10.39
CA GLN A 262 3.69 -17.56 8.97
C GLN A 262 3.61 -19.06 8.77
N ALA A 263 3.16 -19.52 7.60
CA ALA A 263 3.38 -20.89 7.21
C ALA A 263 4.91 -21.17 7.19
N PRO A 264 5.39 -22.41 7.37
CA PRO A 264 6.83 -22.72 7.35
C PRO A 264 7.57 -22.20 6.11
N HIS A 265 6.85 -22.00 5.01
CA HIS A 265 7.33 -21.51 3.71
C HIS A 265 7.09 -19.99 3.51
N GLY A 266 7.06 -19.20 4.58
CA GLY A 266 6.94 -17.72 4.56
C GLY A 266 5.57 -17.14 4.19
N TYR A 267 4.66 -17.91 3.58
CA TYR A 267 3.36 -17.41 3.14
C TYR A 267 2.42 -17.08 4.32
N PRO A 268 1.67 -15.96 4.29
CA PRO A 268 0.75 -15.58 5.37
C PRO A 268 -0.40 -16.59 5.57
N LEU A 269 -0.62 -17.05 6.80
CA LEU A 269 -1.78 -17.91 7.11
C LEU A 269 -3.12 -17.23 6.85
N GLU A 270 -3.17 -15.90 6.99
CA GLU A 270 -4.34 -15.08 6.70
C GLU A 270 -4.08 -14.21 5.47
N HIS A 271 -4.77 -14.54 4.38
CA HIS A 271 -4.61 -13.93 3.06
C HIS A 271 -5.99 -13.67 2.43
N PRO A 272 -6.11 -12.70 1.50
CA PRO A 272 -7.26 -12.63 0.62
C PRO A 272 -7.27 -13.86 -0.31
N PHE A 273 -8.47 -14.36 -0.61
CA PHE A 273 -8.70 -15.40 -1.61
C PHE A 273 -9.06 -14.77 -2.95
N ASN A 274 -8.67 -15.41 -4.05
CA ASN A 274 -9.08 -15.01 -5.40
C ASN A 274 -10.60 -15.21 -5.54
N LYS A 275 -11.36 -14.13 -5.72
CA LYS A 275 -12.83 -14.11 -5.70
C LYS A 275 -13.42 -12.90 -6.40
N ASP A 276 -14.71 -12.94 -6.71
CA ASP A 276 -15.48 -11.81 -7.26
C ASP A 276 -14.88 -11.17 -8.54
N GLY A 277 -14.08 -11.94 -9.29
CA GLY A 277 -13.37 -11.45 -10.48
C GLY A 277 -12.09 -10.65 -10.17
N TYR A 278 -11.46 -10.88 -9.01
CA TYR A 278 -10.16 -10.32 -8.64
C TYR A 278 -9.19 -11.40 -8.16
N ARG A 279 -7.93 -11.30 -8.58
CA ARG A 279 -6.80 -12.06 -8.09
C ARG A 279 -5.92 -11.21 -7.18
N TYR A 280 -5.48 -11.81 -6.09
CA TYR A 280 -4.60 -11.21 -5.09
C TYR A 280 -3.26 -11.95 -5.08
N ILE A 281 -2.20 -11.23 -5.44
CA ILE A 281 -0.86 -11.77 -5.63
C ILE A 281 0.03 -11.18 -4.54
N LEU A 282 0.58 -12.01 -3.66
CA LEU A 282 1.41 -11.55 -2.55
C LEU A 282 2.63 -10.77 -3.07
N ALA A 283 2.86 -9.58 -2.52
CA ALA A 283 3.94 -8.70 -2.91
C ALA A 283 4.95 -8.53 -1.77
N GLU A 284 6.23 -8.50 -2.13
CA GLU A 284 7.35 -8.14 -1.24
C GLU A 284 8.06 -6.89 -1.76
N ALA A 285 8.79 -6.18 -0.90
CA ALA A 285 9.56 -5.01 -1.33
C ALA A 285 10.63 -5.43 -2.34
N ASP A 286 10.76 -4.70 -3.44
CA ASP A 286 11.78 -5.00 -4.45
C ASP A 286 13.10 -4.31 -4.06
N PRO A 287 14.17 -5.06 -3.72
CA PRO A 287 15.46 -4.49 -3.34
C PRO A 287 16.18 -3.78 -4.50
N HIS A 288 15.73 -3.95 -5.75
CA HIS A 288 16.30 -3.31 -6.93
C HIS A 288 15.43 -2.18 -7.48
N ALA A 289 14.32 -1.82 -6.83
CA ALA A 289 13.48 -0.74 -7.31
C ALA A 289 14.17 0.63 -7.15
N PRO A 290 14.18 1.47 -8.21
CA PRO A 290 14.73 2.80 -8.14
C PRO A 290 13.92 3.68 -7.18
N ASN A 291 14.58 4.72 -6.65
CA ASN A 291 14.00 5.73 -5.77
C ASN A 291 13.32 5.19 -4.48
N ARG A 292 13.57 3.92 -4.10
CA ARG A 292 12.98 3.29 -2.91
C ARG A 292 13.24 4.06 -1.62
N GLN A 293 14.49 4.49 -1.40
CA GLN A 293 14.87 5.26 -0.23
C GLN A 293 14.17 6.63 -0.21
N ALA A 294 14.15 7.34 -1.35
CA ALA A 294 13.46 8.62 -1.48
C ALA A 294 11.96 8.48 -1.22
N PHE A 295 11.29 7.40 -1.65
CA PHE A 295 9.90 7.11 -1.29
C PHE A 295 9.71 6.91 0.22
N ASP A 296 10.58 6.12 0.86
CA ASP A 296 10.48 5.83 2.30
C ASP A 296 10.80 7.06 3.17
N GLU A 297 11.56 8.03 2.65
CA GLU A 297 11.88 9.32 3.27
C GLU A 297 10.87 10.44 2.93
N SER A 298 10.16 10.33 1.80
CA SER A 298 9.22 11.34 1.28
C SER A 298 7.92 11.41 2.11
N LEU A 299 7.80 12.48 2.88
CA LEU A 299 6.59 12.78 3.66
C LEU A 299 5.41 13.25 2.78
N ASP A 300 5.68 13.75 1.57
CA ASP A 300 4.68 14.12 0.57
C ASP A 300 3.91 12.92 0.01
N TRP A 301 4.40 11.69 0.21
CA TRP A 301 3.73 10.45 -0.17
C TRP A 301 2.99 9.74 0.97
N ALA A 302 3.00 10.32 2.18
CA ALA A 302 2.22 9.82 3.30
C ALA A 302 0.71 9.79 2.97
N GLY A 303 0.13 8.59 2.94
CA GLY A 303 -1.29 8.38 2.65
C GLY A 303 -1.67 8.33 1.16
N LYS A 304 -0.73 8.55 0.23
CA LYS A 304 -0.93 8.27 -1.20
C LYS A 304 -0.92 6.74 -1.46
N PRO A 305 -1.50 6.25 -2.58
CA PRO A 305 -1.37 4.85 -2.96
C PRO A 305 0.10 4.47 -3.13
N ILE A 306 0.51 3.31 -2.60
CA ILE A 306 1.89 2.83 -2.70
C ILE A 306 2.18 2.46 -4.17
N PRO A 307 3.23 3.02 -4.80
CA PRO A 307 3.58 2.68 -6.17
C PRO A 307 3.93 1.20 -6.34
N GLY A 308 3.27 0.54 -7.29
CA GLY A 308 3.42 -0.91 -7.54
C GLY A 308 4.84 -1.35 -7.90
N TYR A 309 5.62 -0.47 -8.53
CA TYR A 309 6.97 -0.77 -9.02
C TYR A 309 8.01 -0.91 -7.90
N LEU A 310 7.77 -0.32 -6.73
CA LEU A 310 8.61 -0.43 -5.53
C LEU A 310 8.54 -1.80 -4.84
N TYR A 311 7.74 -2.70 -5.41
CA TYR A 311 7.46 -4.06 -4.96
C TYR A 311 7.66 -5.04 -6.11
N ARG A 312 7.67 -6.32 -5.79
CA ARG A 312 7.65 -7.43 -6.74
C ARG A 312 6.81 -8.58 -6.19
N THR A 313 6.47 -9.54 -7.04
CA THR A 313 5.77 -10.76 -6.62
C THR A 313 6.63 -11.57 -5.64
N PHE A 314 6.05 -12.01 -4.54
CA PHE A 314 6.67 -13.00 -3.66
C PHE A 314 6.71 -14.37 -4.37
N LEU A 315 7.92 -14.89 -4.58
CA LEU A 315 8.15 -16.20 -5.21
C LEU A 315 8.78 -17.16 -4.19
N GLY A 316 8.07 -18.24 -3.88
CA GLY A 316 8.56 -19.28 -2.99
C GLY A 316 9.69 -20.10 -3.63
N THR A 317 10.61 -20.61 -2.81
CA THR A 317 11.68 -21.52 -3.29
C THR A 317 11.14 -22.88 -3.73
N ASP A 318 10.00 -23.30 -3.17
CA ASP A 318 9.44 -24.63 -3.36
C ASP A 318 8.13 -24.55 -4.17
N VAL A 319 7.88 -25.56 -5.01
CA VAL A 319 6.57 -25.75 -5.62
C VAL A 319 5.67 -26.51 -4.64
N LEU A 320 4.59 -25.85 -4.25
CA LEU A 320 3.60 -26.27 -3.25
C LEU A 320 2.18 -25.95 -3.73
N PHE A 321 1.13 -26.47 -3.09
CA PHE A 321 -0.23 -25.95 -3.28
C PHE A 321 -0.33 -24.48 -2.85
N ALA A 322 -0.95 -23.65 -3.69
CA ALA A 322 -1.19 -22.23 -3.40
C ALA A 322 -2.28 -22.07 -2.33
N LEU A 323 -2.08 -21.11 -1.40
CA LEU A 323 -3.01 -20.88 -0.30
C LEU A 323 -4.12 -19.88 -0.67
N ASN A 324 -3.79 -18.84 -1.44
CA ASN A 324 -4.71 -17.87 -2.03
C ASN A 324 -5.47 -18.43 -3.24
N ASP A 325 -4.82 -19.29 -4.04
CA ASP A 325 -5.32 -19.76 -5.33
C ASP A 325 -6.00 -21.13 -5.25
N ARG A 326 -7.01 -21.20 -4.36
CA ARG A 326 -7.82 -22.37 -4.07
C ARG A 326 -9.24 -21.99 -3.67
N ALA A 327 -10.16 -22.95 -3.80
CA ALA A 327 -11.46 -22.85 -3.16
C ALA A 327 -11.31 -22.83 -1.61
N PRO A 328 -11.94 -21.88 -0.87
CA PRO A 328 -11.76 -21.76 0.58
C PRO A 328 -12.14 -23.01 1.41
N GLN A 329 -13.01 -23.88 0.87
CA GLN A 329 -13.43 -25.12 1.50
C GLN A 329 -12.37 -26.25 1.46
N LEU A 330 -11.36 -26.16 0.59
CA LEU A 330 -10.31 -27.18 0.50
C LEU A 330 -9.36 -27.11 1.70
N LYS A 331 -9.08 -28.25 2.31
CA LYS A 331 -8.16 -28.37 3.44
C LYS A 331 -6.78 -28.76 2.91
N ILE A 332 -5.77 -27.95 3.17
CA ILE A 332 -4.38 -28.22 2.76
C ILE A 332 -3.59 -28.60 4.01
N SER A 333 -2.68 -29.56 3.88
CA SER A 333 -1.75 -29.98 4.94
C SER A 333 -0.75 -28.89 5.33
N THR A 334 -0.07 -29.05 6.46
CA THR A 334 0.91 -28.07 6.98
C THR A 334 2.14 -27.90 6.08
N ASP A 335 2.54 -28.97 5.39
CA ASP A 335 3.62 -28.98 4.38
C ASP A 335 3.17 -28.50 2.99
N ARG A 336 1.86 -28.23 2.80
CA ARG A 336 1.25 -27.80 1.54
C ARG A 336 1.43 -28.75 0.36
N LEU A 337 1.70 -30.03 0.60
CA LEU A 337 1.81 -31.07 -0.43
C LEU A 337 0.55 -31.94 -0.56
N SER A 338 -0.28 -32.05 0.48
CA SER A 338 -1.56 -32.77 0.46
C SER A 338 -2.75 -31.81 0.46
N VAL A 339 -3.84 -32.23 -0.19
CA VAL A 339 -5.13 -31.53 -0.16
C VAL A 339 -6.28 -32.52 0.02
N THR A 340 -7.23 -32.17 0.89
CA THR A 340 -8.46 -32.91 1.18
C THR A 340 -9.68 -32.11 0.73
N GLY A 341 -10.59 -32.78 0.03
CA GLY A 341 -11.83 -32.22 -0.49
C GLY A 341 -12.93 -32.08 0.54
N GLU A 342 -14.03 -31.47 0.13
CA GLU A 342 -15.30 -31.42 0.88
C GLU A 342 -16.47 -31.77 -0.05
N LYS A 343 -17.72 -31.54 0.39
CA LYS A 343 -18.95 -32.06 -0.24
C LYS A 343 -19.06 -31.90 -1.77
N GLY A 344 -18.65 -30.74 -2.30
CA GLY A 344 -18.76 -30.38 -3.72
C GLY A 344 -17.43 -30.42 -4.46
N TYR A 345 -17.47 -30.34 -5.80
CA TYR A 345 -16.23 -30.17 -6.58
C TYR A 345 -15.60 -28.81 -6.25
N SER A 346 -14.29 -28.81 -6.05
CA SER A 346 -13.50 -27.60 -5.82
C SER A 346 -12.06 -27.82 -6.24
N MET A 347 -11.36 -26.76 -6.66
CA MET A 347 -10.01 -26.82 -7.24
C MET A 347 -8.98 -26.04 -6.41
N VAL A 348 -7.74 -26.51 -6.45
CA VAL A 348 -6.52 -25.81 -6.04
C VAL A 348 -5.47 -25.92 -7.15
N ARG A 349 -4.67 -24.86 -7.33
CA ARG A 349 -3.48 -24.85 -8.18
C ARG A 349 -2.19 -24.87 -7.36
N ALA A 350 -1.09 -25.29 -7.98
CA ALA A 350 0.24 -25.10 -7.42
C ALA A 350 0.66 -23.61 -7.47
N THR A 351 1.67 -23.27 -6.68
CA THR A 351 2.28 -21.93 -6.58
C THR A 351 2.98 -21.48 -7.86
N HIS A 352 3.49 -22.43 -8.65
CA HIS A 352 4.27 -22.17 -9.86
C HIS A 352 3.60 -22.80 -11.08
N GLY A 353 3.76 -22.15 -12.23
CA GLY A 353 3.21 -22.56 -13.51
C GLY A 353 4.21 -22.36 -14.63
N VAL A 354 3.99 -23.04 -15.75
CA VAL A 354 4.94 -23.16 -16.86
C VAL A 354 4.33 -22.65 -18.16
N ARG A 355 5.17 -22.02 -19.00
CA ARG A 355 4.76 -21.38 -20.26
C ARG A 355 5.37 -21.99 -21.54
N ARG A 356 6.49 -22.71 -21.38
CA ARG A 356 7.32 -23.29 -22.45
C ARG A 356 8.21 -24.40 -21.88
N GLY A 357 8.72 -25.27 -22.73
CA GLY A 357 9.50 -26.45 -22.36
C GLY A 357 8.64 -27.67 -21.98
N ALA A 358 9.33 -28.75 -21.59
CA ALA A 358 8.75 -30.04 -21.21
C ALA A 358 8.82 -30.25 -19.69
N TRP A 359 7.69 -30.57 -19.05
CA TRP A 359 7.55 -30.60 -17.60
C TRP A 359 6.70 -31.78 -17.10
N TYR A 360 7.00 -32.27 -15.89
CA TYR A 360 6.29 -33.40 -15.28
C TYR A 360 6.09 -33.24 -13.76
N PHE A 361 4.96 -33.70 -13.26
CA PHE A 361 4.71 -33.91 -11.82
C PHE A 361 3.90 -35.18 -11.58
N GLU A 362 3.89 -35.65 -10.33
CA GLU A 362 3.11 -36.79 -9.87
C GLU A 362 2.04 -36.41 -8.85
N VAL A 363 0.99 -37.23 -8.76
CA VAL A 363 -0.05 -37.17 -7.72
C VAL A 363 -0.35 -38.58 -7.21
N LEU A 364 -0.17 -38.78 -5.90
CA LEU A 364 -0.65 -39.96 -5.20
C LEU A 364 -2.12 -39.76 -4.82
N ILE A 365 -2.97 -40.74 -5.16
CA ILE A 365 -4.33 -40.82 -4.62
C ILE A 365 -4.28 -41.52 -3.26
N GLU A 366 -4.37 -40.75 -2.18
CA GLU A 366 -4.24 -41.28 -0.82
C GLU A 366 -5.55 -41.87 -0.28
N GLU A 367 -6.66 -41.15 -0.46
CA GLU A 367 -7.99 -41.56 0.00
C GLU A 367 -9.02 -41.24 -1.08
N MET A 368 -9.78 -42.26 -1.52
CA MET A 368 -10.88 -42.11 -2.49
C MET A 368 -12.13 -42.88 -2.03
N PRO A 369 -12.89 -42.32 -1.04
CA PRO A 369 -14.11 -42.95 -0.51
C PRO A 369 -15.17 -43.25 -1.57
N GLN A 370 -16.13 -44.11 -1.26
CA GLN A 370 -17.24 -44.43 -2.16
C GLN A 370 -18.02 -43.18 -2.59
N ASP A 371 -18.35 -43.12 -3.88
CA ASP A 371 -18.98 -41.96 -4.54
C ASP A 371 -18.24 -40.63 -4.38
N SER A 372 -16.94 -40.67 -4.11
CA SER A 372 -16.01 -39.57 -4.40
C SER A 372 -15.48 -39.65 -5.84
N ALA A 373 -14.79 -38.59 -6.26
CA ALA A 373 -14.08 -38.55 -7.53
C ALA A 373 -13.03 -37.43 -7.50
N THR A 374 -12.04 -37.51 -8.39
CA THR A 374 -11.12 -36.39 -8.63
C THR A 374 -11.03 -36.10 -10.12
N ARG A 375 -10.65 -34.86 -10.45
CA ARG A 375 -10.12 -34.53 -11.78
C ARG A 375 -8.84 -33.73 -11.62
N ILE A 376 -7.76 -34.23 -12.20
CA ILE A 376 -6.40 -33.74 -12.00
C ILE A 376 -5.78 -33.44 -13.37
N GLY A 377 -4.94 -32.42 -13.45
CA GLY A 377 -4.27 -32.05 -14.69
C GLY A 377 -3.68 -30.64 -14.61
N TRP A 378 -3.94 -29.84 -15.64
CA TRP A 378 -3.36 -28.51 -15.80
C TRP A 378 -4.47 -27.45 -15.92
N SER A 379 -4.24 -26.29 -15.30
CA SER A 379 -5.18 -25.16 -15.30
C SER A 379 -4.43 -23.85 -15.45
N GLN A 380 -4.90 -22.96 -16.32
CA GLN A 380 -4.45 -21.57 -16.35
C GLN A 380 -5.06 -20.79 -15.16
N SER A 381 -4.56 -19.58 -14.91
CA SER A 381 -4.97 -18.75 -13.75
C SER A 381 -6.47 -18.43 -13.69
N LEU A 382 -7.14 -18.30 -14.85
CA LEU A 382 -8.58 -18.01 -14.95
C LEU A 382 -9.49 -19.24 -14.82
N GLY A 383 -8.94 -20.44 -14.61
CA GLY A 383 -9.74 -21.64 -14.34
C GLY A 383 -10.56 -21.48 -13.05
N ASN A 384 -11.85 -21.81 -13.09
CA ASN A 384 -12.77 -21.52 -11.99
C ASN A 384 -12.51 -22.44 -10.78
N LEU A 385 -12.03 -21.86 -9.68
CA LEU A 385 -11.69 -22.60 -8.45
C LEU A 385 -12.88 -23.29 -7.77
N GLN A 386 -14.10 -22.82 -7.98
CA GLN A 386 -15.34 -23.43 -7.47
C GLN A 386 -15.90 -24.52 -8.41
N ALA A 387 -15.19 -24.83 -9.50
CA ALA A 387 -15.58 -25.83 -10.49
C ALA A 387 -14.55 -26.99 -10.57
N PRO A 388 -14.93 -28.16 -11.12
CA PRO A 388 -13.95 -29.21 -11.41
C PRO A 388 -12.96 -28.77 -12.49
N CYS A 389 -11.74 -29.30 -12.43
CA CYS A 389 -10.74 -29.11 -13.49
C CYS A 389 -11.28 -29.68 -14.82
N GLY A 390 -11.11 -28.94 -15.92
CA GLY A 390 -11.74 -29.24 -17.21
C GLY A 390 -13.20 -28.80 -17.33
N TYR A 391 -13.69 -27.90 -16.46
CA TYR A 391 -15.03 -27.29 -16.58
C TYR A 391 -15.10 -26.22 -17.68
N ASP A 392 -14.07 -25.38 -17.76
CA ASP A 392 -13.95 -24.20 -18.61
C ASP A 392 -12.97 -24.42 -19.78
N LYS A 393 -12.64 -23.34 -20.51
CA LYS A 393 -11.62 -23.33 -21.56
C LYS A 393 -10.19 -23.27 -21.01
N PHE A 394 -10.00 -22.91 -19.75
CA PHE A 394 -8.70 -22.63 -19.15
C PHE A 394 -8.05 -23.88 -18.53
N SER A 395 -8.79 -24.98 -18.43
CA SER A 395 -8.36 -26.19 -17.72
C SER A 395 -8.57 -27.49 -18.51
N TYR A 396 -7.70 -28.45 -18.23
CA TYR A 396 -7.56 -29.72 -18.95
C TYR A 396 -7.28 -30.82 -17.91
N SER A 397 -8.09 -31.87 -17.87
CA SER A 397 -8.02 -32.83 -16.77
C SER A 397 -8.29 -34.28 -17.15
N PHE A 398 -7.81 -35.18 -16.30
CA PHE A 398 -8.09 -36.60 -16.31
C PHE A 398 -8.98 -36.92 -15.10
N ARG A 399 -10.11 -37.61 -15.32
CA ARG A 399 -11.10 -37.96 -14.30
C ARG A 399 -10.92 -39.40 -13.82
N SER A 400 -10.93 -39.61 -12.50
CA SER A 400 -10.80 -40.93 -11.86
C SER A 400 -11.77 -41.98 -12.42
N ARG A 401 -13.06 -41.62 -12.48
CA ARG A 401 -14.12 -42.47 -13.02
C ARG A 401 -14.04 -42.60 -14.55
N LEU A 402 -14.00 -43.85 -15.02
CA LEU A 402 -14.10 -44.26 -16.43
C LEU A 402 -12.97 -43.75 -17.35
N GLY A 403 -11.81 -43.37 -16.80
CA GLY A 403 -10.61 -43.04 -17.59
C GLY A 403 -10.85 -41.98 -18.67
N THR A 404 -11.50 -40.87 -18.30
CA THR A 404 -11.99 -39.86 -19.25
C THR A 404 -11.22 -38.56 -19.14
N ARG A 405 -10.86 -37.96 -20.28
CA ARG A 405 -10.27 -36.62 -20.38
C ARG A 405 -11.38 -35.56 -20.45
N PHE A 406 -11.28 -34.49 -19.67
CA PHE A 406 -12.29 -33.42 -19.53
C PHE A 406 -11.73 -32.03 -19.85
N HIS A 407 -12.40 -31.32 -20.75
CA HIS A 407 -12.14 -29.92 -21.11
C HIS A 407 -13.46 -29.28 -21.54
N GLN A 408 -13.72 -28.00 -21.22
CA GLN A 408 -14.99 -27.32 -21.50
C GLN A 408 -16.24 -28.10 -21.03
N SER A 409 -16.13 -28.80 -19.89
CA SER A 409 -17.14 -29.72 -19.33
C SER A 409 -17.46 -30.94 -20.20
N ARG A 410 -16.76 -31.16 -21.32
CA ARG A 410 -16.95 -32.29 -22.24
C ARG A 410 -15.96 -33.40 -21.90
N GLY A 411 -16.49 -34.53 -21.42
CA GLY A 411 -15.73 -35.75 -21.22
C GLY A 411 -15.57 -36.53 -22.52
N LYS A 412 -14.36 -36.96 -22.84
CA LYS A 412 -14.06 -37.95 -23.89
C LYS A 412 -13.38 -39.17 -23.26
N HIS A 413 -13.65 -40.37 -23.79
CA HIS A 413 -12.84 -41.56 -23.44
C HIS A 413 -11.37 -41.30 -23.80
N TYR A 414 -10.48 -41.90 -23.02
CA TYR A 414 -9.03 -41.70 -23.11
C TYR A 414 -8.26 -42.96 -22.70
N CYS A 415 -8.62 -43.59 -21.58
CA CYS A 415 -8.10 -44.89 -21.19
C CYS A 415 -9.19 -45.74 -20.53
N ASP A 416 -8.97 -47.05 -20.44
CA ASP A 416 -9.89 -47.95 -19.73
C ASP A 416 -9.62 -47.97 -18.23
N GLY A 417 -10.65 -48.30 -17.44
CA GLY A 417 -10.58 -48.44 -15.98
C GLY A 417 -10.41 -47.14 -15.18
N GLY A 418 -9.70 -46.14 -15.71
CA GLY A 418 -9.35 -44.92 -14.98
C GLY A 418 -8.38 -45.19 -13.83
N TYR A 419 -8.59 -44.53 -12.69
CA TYR A 419 -7.72 -44.65 -11.53
C TYR A 419 -8.46 -44.60 -10.19
N SER A 420 -7.83 -45.17 -9.16
CA SER A 420 -8.40 -45.40 -7.83
C SER A 420 -7.44 -44.98 -6.72
N GLU A 421 -7.82 -45.24 -5.47
CA GLU A 421 -6.94 -45.14 -4.30
C GLU A 421 -5.65 -45.97 -4.49
N GLY A 422 -4.52 -45.45 -4.01
CA GLY A 422 -3.20 -46.06 -4.12
C GLY A 422 -2.46 -45.82 -5.44
N ASP A 423 -3.15 -45.44 -6.53
CA ASP A 423 -2.51 -45.11 -7.80
C ASP A 423 -1.62 -43.85 -7.69
N VAL A 424 -0.47 -43.89 -8.36
CA VAL A 424 0.41 -42.74 -8.62
C VAL A 424 0.17 -42.29 -10.05
N LEU A 425 -0.35 -41.08 -10.23
CA LEU A 425 -0.60 -40.49 -11.54
C LEU A 425 0.54 -39.56 -11.92
N GLY A 426 0.99 -39.61 -13.16
CA GLY A 426 1.93 -38.65 -13.73
C GLY A 426 1.26 -37.72 -14.72
N PHE A 427 1.69 -36.46 -14.75
CA PHE A 427 1.14 -35.43 -15.63
C PHE A 427 2.28 -34.72 -16.34
N PHE A 428 2.38 -34.98 -17.64
CA PHE A 428 3.32 -34.32 -18.53
C PHE A 428 2.64 -33.18 -19.30
N ILE A 429 3.39 -32.11 -19.54
CA ILE A 429 3.06 -31.07 -20.50
C ILE A 429 4.30 -30.70 -21.31
N HIS A 430 4.14 -30.55 -22.61
CA HIS A 430 5.09 -29.89 -23.49
C HIS A 430 4.44 -28.64 -24.08
N LEU A 431 5.11 -27.51 -23.91
CA LEU A 431 4.75 -26.22 -24.48
C LEU A 431 5.94 -25.77 -25.37
N PRO A 432 5.75 -25.52 -26.68
CA PRO A 432 6.80 -25.00 -27.54
C PRO A 432 7.43 -23.70 -27.01
N GLU A 433 8.68 -23.45 -27.38
CA GLU A 433 9.30 -22.13 -27.19
C GLU A 433 8.55 -21.08 -28.04
N PRO A 434 8.34 -19.85 -27.55
CA PRO A 434 7.62 -18.83 -28.29
C PRO A 434 8.49 -18.22 -29.40
N ASP A 435 7.93 -18.09 -30.62
CA ASP A 435 8.62 -17.47 -31.77
C ASP A 435 9.05 -16.02 -31.52
N ASN A 436 8.33 -15.30 -30.67
CA ASN A 436 8.62 -13.92 -30.32
C ASN A 436 9.40 -13.85 -28.99
N PRO A 437 10.66 -13.35 -28.98
CA PRO A 437 11.46 -13.19 -27.76
C PRO A 437 10.76 -12.39 -26.66
N GLY A 438 9.91 -11.43 -26.99
CA GLY A 438 9.12 -10.64 -26.04
C GLY A 438 8.09 -11.46 -25.23
N LYS A 439 7.83 -12.71 -25.60
CA LYS A 439 6.98 -13.65 -24.84
C LYS A 439 7.76 -14.60 -23.91
N LEU A 440 9.09 -14.56 -23.93
CA LEU A 440 9.93 -15.43 -23.09
C LEU A 440 9.72 -15.16 -21.59
N LEU A 441 9.53 -13.89 -21.22
CA LEU A 441 9.45 -13.41 -19.85
C LEU A 441 7.98 -13.19 -19.38
N PRO A 442 7.71 -13.21 -18.07
CA PRO A 442 6.42 -12.81 -17.50
C PRO A 442 6.15 -11.33 -17.71
N ASN A 443 4.87 -10.99 -17.85
CA ASN A 443 4.43 -9.64 -17.50
C ASN A 443 4.65 -9.47 -15.98
N THR A 444 5.22 -8.35 -15.58
CA THR A 444 5.32 -7.98 -14.17
C THR A 444 3.96 -7.47 -13.67
N PHE A 445 3.82 -7.29 -12.35
CA PHE A 445 2.66 -6.63 -11.75
C PHE A 445 3.00 -5.22 -11.25
N LYS A 446 4.13 -4.65 -11.68
CA LYS A 446 4.66 -3.37 -11.18
C LYS A 446 3.78 -2.16 -11.53
N ASP A 447 2.94 -2.28 -12.55
CA ASP A 447 1.92 -1.30 -12.93
C ASP A 447 0.59 -1.46 -12.14
N ARG A 448 0.42 -2.57 -11.40
CA ARG A 448 -0.84 -2.89 -10.72
C ARG A 448 -0.95 -2.20 -9.35
N PRO A 449 -2.17 -1.86 -8.90
CA PRO A 449 -2.39 -1.30 -7.58
C PRO A 449 -2.04 -2.29 -6.47
N LEU A 450 -1.43 -1.79 -5.40
CA LEU A 450 -1.16 -2.53 -4.17
C LEU A 450 -2.25 -2.31 -3.12
N VAL A 451 -2.72 -3.39 -2.50
CA VAL A 451 -3.66 -3.37 -1.38
C VAL A 451 -3.03 -3.96 -0.11
N LYS A 452 -3.17 -3.27 1.02
CA LYS A 452 -2.69 -3.73 2.34
C LYS A 452 -3.75 -4.62 2.99
N PHE A 453 -3.48 -5.92 3.09
CA PHE A 453 -4.30 -6.86 3.85
C PHE A 453 -3.53 -7.29 5.11
N LYS A 454 -4.02 -6.83 6.27
CA LYS A 454 -3.34 -6.97 7.57
C LYS A 454 -1.93 -6.37 7.53
N SER A 455 -0.91 -7.20 7.71
CA SER A 455 0.51 -6.83 7.72
C SER A 455 1.21 -6.98 6.35
N HIS A 456 0.51 -7.49 5.32
CA HIS A 456 1.11 -7.83 4.03
C HIS A 456 0.48 -7.02 2.89
N LEU A 457 1.25 -6.82 1.81
CA LEU A 457 0.81 -6.15 0.58
C LEU A 457 0.54 -7.19 -0.50
N TYR A 458 -0.46 -6.91 -1.33
CA TYR A 458 -0.84 -7.74 -2.47
C TYR A 458 -1.10 -6.86 -3.68
N TYR A 459 -0.67 -7.29 -4.87
CA TYR A 459 -1.21 -6.72 -6.10
C TYR A 459 -2.65 -7.19 -6.27
N GLU A 460 -3.54 -6.26 -6.66
CA GLU A 460 -4.90 -6.55 -7.05
C GLU A 460 -5.01 -6.48 -8.58
N GLU A 461 -5.32 -7.61 -9.22
CA GLU A 461 -5.58 -7.71 -10.66
C GLU A 461 -7.02 -8.15 -10.90
N LYS A 462 -7.71 -7.50 -11.85
CA LYS A 462 -9.07 -7.87 -12.25
C LYS A 462 -9.04 -9.00 -13.28
N ASP A 463 -9.98 -9.93 -13.18
CA ASP A 463 -10.12 -11.04 -14.12
C ASP A 463 -10.99 -10.68 -15.31
N HIS A 464 -10.35 -10.54 -16.47
CA HIS A 464 -10.99 -10.26 -17.76
C HIS A 464 -11.42 -11.56 -18.46
N VAL A 465 -12.18 -12.41 -17.77
CA VAL A 465 -12.49 -13.80 -18.21
C VAL A 465 -13.11 -13.84 -19.61
N ALA A 466 -14.18 -13.07 -19.85
CA ALA A 466 -14.92 -13.09 -21.11
C ALA A 466 -14.18 -12.46 -22.30
N GLU A 467 -13.15 -11.64 -22.03
CA GLU A 467 -12.28 -11.06 -23.06
C GLU A 467 -11.14 -12.03 -23.37
N THR A 468 -10.52 -12.60 -22.33
CA THR A 468 -9.46 -13.60 -22.45
C THR A 468 -9.97 -14.85 -23.19
N GLU A 469 -11.19 -15.31 -22.89
CA GLU A 469 -11.85 -16.43 -23.58
C GLU A 469 -12.05 -16.22 -25.10
N LYS A 470 -12.06 -14.97 -25.57
CA LYS A 470 -12.17 -14.61 -26.99
C LYS A 470 -10.79 -14.47 -27.65
N SER A 471 -9.74 -14.18 -26.87
CA SER A 471 -8.36 -14.06 -27.34
C SER A 471 -7.53 -15.35 -27.24
N LEU A 472 -8.08 -16.43 -26.67
CA LEU A 472 -7.43 -17.75 -26.62
C LEU A 472 -7.04 -18.23 -28.04
N LYS A 473 -5.77 -18.59 -28.20
CA LYS A 473 -5.21 -19.13 -29.46
C LYS A 473 -4.59 -20.50 -29.18
N PRO A 474 -4.84 -21.54 -30.00
CA PRO A 474 -4.12 -22.80 -29.91
C PRO A 474 -2.61 -22.60 -30.07
N LEU A 475 -1.82 -23.23 -29.21
CA LEU A 475 -0.36 -23.26 -29.27
C LEU A 475 0.06 -24.54 -30.01
N ILE A 476 0.26 -24.43 -31.32
CA ILE A 476 0.47 -25.58 -32.21
C ILE A 476 1.73 -26.35 -31.81
N GLY A 477 1.62 -27.68 -31.71
CA GLY A 477 2.71 -28.56 -31.27
C GLY A 477 2.84 -28.71 -29.76
N SER A 478 1.99 -28.05 -28.96
CA SER A 478 1.85 -28.36 -27.54
C SER A 478 1.11 -29.67 -27.31
N GLN A 479 1.45 -30.38 -26.24
CA GLN A 479 0.81 -31.65 -25.88
C GLN A 479 0.77 -31.90 -24.37
N MET A 480 -0.22 -32.68 -23.92
CA MET A 480 -0.33 -33.19 -22.55
C MET A 480 -0.46 -34.71 -22.59
N ILE A 481 0.28 -35.41 -21.73
CA ILE A 481 0.27 -36.88 -21.61
C ILE A 481 0.05 -37.21 -20.13
N MET A 482 -0.87 -38.14 -19.83
CA MET A 482 -1.07 -38.65 -18.48
C MET A 482 -0.46 -40.05 -18.35
N TYR A 483 0.01 -40.34 -17.15
CA TYR A 483 0.63 -41.61 -16.78
C TYR A 483 -0.13 -42.19 -15.59
N LYS A 484 -0.20 -43.52 -15.53
CA LYS A 484 -0.70 -44.27 -14.37
C LYS A 484 0.38 -45.26 -13.96
N ASN A 485 0.88 -45.14 -12.73
CA ASN A 485 1.97 -45.93 -12.17
C ASN A 485 3.17 -45.99 -13.13
N GLY A 486 3.57 -44.84 -13.66
CA GLY A 486 4.67 -44.67 -14.62
C GLY A 486 4.36 -45.08 -16.07
N SER A 487 3.23 -45.74 -16.34
CA SER A 487 2.83 -46.16 -17.68
C SER A 487 2.02 -45.09 -18.41
N SER A 488 2.46 -44.67 -19.60
CA SER A 488 1.75 -43.67 -20.41
C SER A 488 0.36 -44.16 -20.81
N GLN A 489 -0.62 -43.26 -20.75
CA GLN A 489 -1.99 -43.48 -21.22
C GLN A 489 -2.23 -42.88 -22.62
N GLY A 490 -1.16 -42.49 -23.34
CA GLY A 490 -1.23 -41.85 -24.65
C GLY A 490 -1.45 -40.34 -24.58
N ILE A 491 -1.52 -39.66 -25.74
CA ILE A 491 -1.68 -38.20 -25.78
C ILE A 491 -3.12 -37.81 -25.40
N ALA A 492 -3.26 -37.03 -24.33
CA ALA A 492 -4.55 -36.59 -23.80
C ALA A 492 -5.04 -35.31 -24.45
N TYR A 493 -4.14 -34.38 -24.76
CA TYR A 493 -4.46 -33.14 -25.44
C TYR A 493 -3.31 -32.73 -26.35
N GLU A 494 -3.66 -32.13 -27.47
CA GLU A 494 -2.79 -31.56 -28.49
C GLU A 494 -3.29 -30.14 -28.75
N ASP A 495 -2.39 -29.24 -29.15
CA ASP A 495 -2.68 -27.84 -29.52
C ASP A 495 -3.51 -27.11 -28.44
N VAL A 496 -3.10 -27.22 -27.18
CA VAL A 496 -3.74 -26.54 -26.05
C VAL A 496 -3.60 -25.02 -26.18
N PHE A 497 -4.44 -24.24 -25.52
CA PHE A 497 -4.38 -22.78 -25.66
C PHE A 497 -3.09 -22.17 -25.09
N GLU A 498 -2.55 -21.15 -25.75
CA GLU A 498 -1.44 -20.35 -25.25
C GLU A 498 -1.74 -19.81 -23.84
N GLY A 499 -0.77 -19.90 -22.92
CA GLY A 499 -0.89 -19.38 -21.56
C GLY A 499 0.07 -20.04 -20.57
N VAL A 500 0.00 -19.62 -19.31
CA VAL A 500 0.75 -20.22 -18.19
C VAL A 500 -0.09 -21.32 -17.55
N TYR A 501 0.44 -22.53 -17.49
CA TYR A 501 -0.24 -23.71 -16.94
C TYR A 501 0.30 -24.10 -15.57
N TYR A 502 -0.60 -24.26 -14.60
CA TYR A 502 -0.30 -24.69 -13.24
C TYR A 502 -0.79 -26.12 -13.04
N PRO A 503 -0.02 -26.98 -12.33
CA PRO A 503 -0.53 -28.24 -11.78
C PRO A 503 -1.81 -27.98 -10.98
N ALA A 504 -2.88 -28.70 -11.28
CA ALA A 504 -4.21 -28.43 -10.75
C ALA A 504 -4.93 -29.71 -10.33
N VAL A 505 -5.50 -29.68 -9.12
CA VAL A 505 -6.32 -30.75 -8.55
C VAL A 505 -7.70 -30.21 -8.32
N SER A 506 -8.72 -30.98 -8.72
CA SER A 506 -10.07 -30.81 -8.22
C SER A 506 -10.61 -32.07 -7.56
N LEU A 507 -11.21 -31.90 -6.39
CA LEU A 507 -11.66 -32.96 -5.49
C LEU A 507 -13.17 -32.90 -5.30
N TYR A 508 -13.82 -34.06 -5.22
CA TYR A 508 -15.23 -34.21 -4.90
C TYR A 508 -15.40 -35.15 -3.70
N LYS A 509 -16.16 -34.70 -2.70
CA LYS A 509 -16.23 -35.28 -1.35
C LYS A 509 -14.85 -35.32 -0.68
N ASN A 510 -14.74 -36.05 0.43
CA ASN A 510 -13.55 -36.16 1.27
C ASN A 510 -12.44 -37.02 0.61
N THR A 511 -12.13 -36.78 -0.66
CA THR A 511 -10.94 -37.34 -1.31
C THR A 511 -9.70 -36.65 -0.75
N LYS A 512 -8.58 -37.38 -0.69
CA LYS A 512 -7.28 -36.85 -0.32
C LYS A 512 -6.24 -37.25 -1.36
N VAL A 513 -5.43 -36.28 -1.78
CA VAL A 513 -4.32 -36.51 -2.71
C VAL A 513 -3.08 -35.76 -2.27
N THR A 514 -1.91 -36.28 -2.63
CA THR A 514 -0.60 -35.67 -2.35
C THR A 514 0.18 -35.46 -3.64
N MET A 515 0.70 -34.25 -3.82
CA MET A 515 1.56 -33.87 -4.93
C MET A 515 3.01 -34.32 -4.70
N ASN A 516 3.66 -34.75 -5.76
CA ASN A 516 5.11 -34.87 -5.84
C ASN A 516 5.59 -34.12 -7.08
N PHE A 517 6.23 -32.96 -6.87
CA PHE A 517 6.72 -32.11 -7.96
C PHE A 517 8.10 -32.55 -8.50
N GLY A 518 8.69 -33.62 -7.94
CA GLY A 518 10.02 -34.12 -8.29
C GLY A 518 11.15 -33.41 -7.52
N PRO A 519 12.43 -33.74 -7.80
CA PRO A 519 12.89 -34.65 -8.86
C PRO A 519 12.65 -36.14 -8.56
N ASP A 520 12.48 -36.51 -7.29
CA ASP A 520 12.39 -37.90 -6.85
C ASP A 520 10.99 -38.49 -7.07
N PHE A 521 10.74 -38.99 -8.28
CA PHE A 521 9.46 -39.58 -8.68
C PHE A 521 9.27 -41.01 -8.16
N LYS A 522 8.09 -41.32 -7.62
CA LYS A 522 7.73 -42.65 -7.11
C LYS A 522 7.43 -43.64 -8.24
N CYS A 523 6.94 -43.16 -9.37
CA CYS A 523 6.65 -43.92 -10.58
C CYS A 523 7.09 -43.12 -11.83
N PRO A 524 8.42 -42.99 -12.07
CA PRO A 524 8.96 -42.19 -13.17
C PRO A 524 8.31 -42.51 -14.53
N PRO A 525 8.13 -41.51 -15.40
CA PRO A 525 7.39 -41.66 -16.65
C PRO A 525 8.15 -42.54 -17.65
N GLN A 526 7.66 -43.75 -17.89
CA GLN A 526 8.30 -44.72 -18.76
C GLN A 526 8.35 -44.22 -20.21
N GLY A 527 9.53 -44.32 -20.82
CA GLY A 527 9.76 -43.92 -22.22
C GLY A 527 9.81 -42.42 -22.48
N LEU A 528 9.49 -41.57 -21.49
CA LEU A 528 9.64 -40.12 -21.61
C LEU A 528 11.11 -39.72 -21.44
N LYS A 529 11.60 -38.87 -22.32
CA LYS A 529 12.93 -38.26 -22.26
C LYS A 529 12.80 -36.75 -22.20
N ASP A 530 13.88 -36.08 -21.82
CA ASP A 530 14.08 -34.64 -22.00
C ASP A 530 12.95 -33.76 -21.40
N PHE A 531 12.54 -34.10 -20.17
CA PHE A 531 11.59 -33.34 -19.36
C PHE A 531 12.26 -32.82 -18.07
N ARG A 532 11.66 -31.79 -17.46
CA ARG A 532 12.07 -31.29 -16.14
C ARG A 532 11.01 -31.58 -15.07
N PRO A 533 11.42 -31.82 -13.81
CA PRO A 533 10.48 -31.89 -12.70
C PRO A 533 9.83 -30.52 -12.49
N MET A 534 8.59 -30.49 -12.03
CA MET A 534 7.93 -29.24 -11.68
C MET A 534 8.63 -28.47 -10.56
N SER A 535 9.42 -29.12 -9.69
CA SER A 535 10.23 -28.42 -8.68
C SER A 535 11.21 -27.40 -9.29
N ASP A 536 11.78 -27.68 -10.47
CA ASP A 536 12.65 -26.74 -11.21
C ASP A 536 11.89 -25.50 -11.71
N ALA A 537 10.55 -25.51 -11.72
CA ALA A 537 9.77 -24.35 -12.14
C ALA A 537 9.92 -23.18 -11.17
N ALA A 538 10.23 -23.41 -9.89
CA ALA A 538 10.46 -22.34 -8.92
C ALA A 538 11.72 -21.51 -9.27
N SER A 539 12.84 -22.18 -9.57
CA SER A 539 14.09 -21.51 -9.94
C SER A 539 13.98 -20.81 -11.30
N GLN A 540 13.36 -21.44 -12.30
CA GLN A 540 13.08 -20.78 -13.58
C GLN A 540 12.18 -19.55 -13.41
N THR A 541 11.09 -19.66 -12.63
CA THR A 541 10.17 -18.54 -12.40
C THR A 541 10.87 -17.38 -11.70
N MET A 542 11.73 -17.66 -10.72
CA MET A 542 12.51 -16.64 -10.01
C MET A 542 13.45 -15.86 -10.95
N VAL A 543 14.18 -16.55 -11.82
CA VAL A 543 15.05 -15.91 -12.83
C VAL A 543 14.22 -15.11 -13.84
N GLU A 544 13.10 -15.67 -14.31
CA GLU A 544 12.21 -15.03 -15.27
C GLU A 544 11.58 -13.73 -14.75
N TYR A 545 11.05 -13.72 -13.53
CA TYR A 545 10.50 -12.50 -12.93
C TYR A 545 11.58 -11.50 -12.58
N ALA A 546 12.75 -11.93 -12.09
CA ALA A 546 13.85 -11.01 -11.83
C ALA A 546 14.29 -10.25 -13.11
N LEU A 547 14.39 -10.95 -14.25
CA LEU A 547 14.69 -10.33 -15.54
C LEU A 547 13.55 -9.42 -16.03
N ALA A 548 12.29 -9.84 -15.88
CA ALA A 548 11.14 -9.02 -16.24
C ALA A 548 11.03 -7.74 -15.39
N ASP A 549 11.28 -7.83 -14.09
CA ASP A 549 11.29 -6.71 -13.15
C ASP A 549 12.40 -5.70 -13.48
N ILE A 550 13.60 -6.18 -13.85
CA ILE A 550 14.70 -5.33 -14.33
C ILE A 550 14.32 -4.62 -15.64
N ILE A 551 13.78 -5.35 -16.62
CA ILE A 551 13.36 -4.77 -17.91
C ILE A 551 12.28 -3.71 -17.69
N TYR A 552 11.30 -3.96 -16.82
CA TYR A 552 10.28 -2.97 -16.47
C TYR A 552 10.90 -1.67 -15.93
N HIS A 553 11.89 -1.75 -15.05
CA HIS A 553 12.57 -0.56 -14.52
C HIS A 553 13.31 0.21 -15.61
N VAL A 554 14.01 -0.50 -16.52
CA VAL A 554 14.72 0.11 -17.67
C VAL A 554 13.75 0.75 -18.67
N GLU A 555 12.65 0.08 -19.02
CA GLU A 555 11.63 0.60 -19.95
C GLU A 555 10.89 1.83 -19.41
N ASN A 556 10.89 2.02 -18.08
CA ASN A 556 10.23 3.13 -17.39
C ASN A 556 11.20 4.14 -16.75
N GLU A 557 12.50 4.06 -17.05
CA GLU A 557 13.47 5.05 -16.63
C GLU A 557 13.05 6.46 -17.10
N GLY A 558 13.11 7.45 -16.20
CA GLY A 558 12.60 8.81 -16.43
C GLY A 558 11.07 8.97 -16.54
N LYS A 559 10.29 7.89 -16.40
CA LYS A 559 8.81 7.91 -16.36
C LYS A 559 8.24 7.58 -14.97
N LEU A 560 9.04 6.95 -14.12
CA LEU A 560 8.66 6.66 -12.74
C LEU A 560 8.65 7.96 -11.90
N PRO A 561 7.78 8.07 -10.89
CA PRO A 561 7.78 9.19 -9.96
C PRO A 561 9.15 9.44 -9.34
N GLU A 562 9.57 10.70 -9.36
CA GLU A 562 10.58 11.25 -8.45
C GLU A 562 9.87 11.59 -7.12
N PHE A 563 10.60 11.44 -6.00
CA PHE A 563 10.09 11.58 -4.62
C PHE A 563 10.92 12.62 -3.85
#